data_AF-A0A1H4DR90-F1
#
_entry.id   AF-A0A1H4DR90-F1
#
_cell.length_a   1.000
_cell.length_b   1.000
_cell.length_c   1.000
_cell.angle_alpha   90.00
_cell.angle_beta   90.00
_cell.angle_gamma   90.00
#
_symmetry.space_group_name_H-M   'P 1'
#
loop_
_entity.id
_entity.type
_entity.pdbx_description
1 polymer ?
#
loop_
_entity_poly.entity_id
_entity_poly.type
_entity_poly.pdbx_seq_one_letter_code
_entity_poly.pdbx_strand_id
1 'polypeptide(L)'
;MEFNDDEIVALLNRLPEKLHQADSNNQGSTVINIYGKGSLHVDHVDNQNFYGDACPKAKKEKRNEDTPTLPLSSELSTLEAIKQSIILLMEERYEDKLLFNRQAHWQAIYRILVDKGYCRESDFDGFDAFIRRVMPEEVNKPYKKESVKQISKTDFALPFDRWHYDPQTSTTRKPYDRMVAVTGRFKEILEQKGL
;
A
#
# COMPACT_ATOMS: atom_id res chain seq x y z
N MET A 1 -39.77 -22.50 22.58
CA MET A 1 -40.26 -21.11 22.58
C MET A 1 -39.59 -20.47 21.39
N GLU A 2 -40.22 -20.60 20.22
CA GLU A 2 -39.70 -20.10 18.95
C GLU A 2 -40.13 -18.64 18.82
N PHE A 3 -39.17 -17.75 18.61
CA PHE A 3 -39.45 -16.34 18.36
C PHE A 3 -39.78 -16.17 16.87
N ASN A 4 -40.94 -15.60 16.57
CA ASN A 4 -41.35 -15.28 15.20
C ASN A 4 -40.52 -14.11 14.67
N ASP A 5 -40.00 -14.27 13.45
CA ASP A 5 -39.16 -13.26 12.76
C ASP A 5 -39.85 -11.89 12.62
N ASP A 6 -41.18 -11.85 12.65
CA ASP A 6 -41.99 -10.63 12.60
C ASP A 6 -41.83 -9.73 13.84
N GLU A 7 -41.47 -10.29 15.00
CA GLU A 7 -41.29 -9.55 16.25
C GLU A 7 -39.95 -8.80 16.29
N ILE A 8 -38.93 -9.34 15.61
CA ILE A 8 -37.58 -8.76 15.49
C ILE A 8 -37.60 -7.53 14.57
N VAL A 9 -38.36 -7.59 13.48
CA VAL A 9 -38.52 -6.47 12.54
C VAL A 9 -39.27 -5.30 13.19
N ALA A 10 -40.23 -5.58 14.07
CA ALA A 10 -40.96 -4.55 14.82
C ALA A 10 -40.08 -3.82 15.85
N LEU A 11 -39.06 -4.48 16.42
CA LEU A 11 -38.11 -3.88 17.35
C LEU A 11 -37.08 -2.97 16.64
N LEU A 12 -36.65 -3.35 15.44
CA LEU A 12 -35.68 -2.57 14.66
C LEU A 12 -36.26 -1.26 14.11
N ASN A 13 -37.57 -1.22 13.86
CA ASN A 13 -38.26 -0.01 13.38
C ASN A 13 -38.60 1.01 14.49
N ARG A 14 -38.19 0.76 15.74
CA ARG A 14 -38.54 1.60 16.91
C ARG A 14 -37.39 2.43 17.48
N LEU A 15 -36.22 2.44 16.85
CA LEU A 15 -35.10 3.28 17.25
C LEU A 15 -35.21 4.68 16.63
N PRO A 16 -35.31 5.76 17.44
CA PRO A 16 -35.39 7.11 16.89
C PRO A 16 -34.03 7.61 16.39
N GLU A 17 -33.98 8.00 15.12
CA GLU A 17 -32.96 8.88 14.55
C GLU A 17 -33.06 10.28 15.18
N LYS A 18 -32.03 10.68 15.94
CA LYS A 18 -31.67 12.07 16.26
C LYS A 18 -30.18 12.10 16.65
N LEU A 19 -29.33 13.06 16.35
CA LEU A 19 -29.22 14.15 15.35
C LEU A 19 -27.80 14.71 15.59
N HIS A 20 -27.09 15.07 14.51
CA HIS A 20 -26.05 16.11 14.34
C HIS A 20 -25.11 16.65 15.44
N GLN A 21 -23.84 16.77 14.97
CA GLN A 21 -22.89 17.91 15.01
C GLN A 21 -21.98 18.17 16.23
N ALA A 22 -20.68 18.17 15.90
CA ALA A 22 -19.56 19.06 16.28
C ALA A 22 -19.37 19.48 17.76
N ASP A 23 -18.23 19.15 18.36
CA ASP A 23 -17.05 20.05 18.38
C ASP A 23 -15.88 19.48 19.21
N SER A 24 -14.68 19.95 18.85
CA SER A 24 -13.39 19.95 19.55
C SER A 24 -13.32 19.53 21.03
N ASN A 25 -12.44 18.56 21.35
CA ASN A 25 -11.21 18.78 22.14
C ASN A 25 -10.64 17.44 22.69
N ASN A 26 -9.37 17.22 22.40
CA ASN A 26 -8.33 16.74 23.32
C ASN A 26 -8.77 15.81 24.48
N GLN A 27 -8.49 14.51 24.38
CA GLN A 27 -7.95 13.67 25.46
C GLN A 27 -7.72 12.23 24.99
N GLY A 28 -6.69 11.60 25.56
CA GLY A 28 -6.09 10.34 25.12
C GLY A 28 -7.06 9.18 24.93
N SER A 29 -6.81 8.40 23.89
CA SER A 29 -7.51 7.14 23.65
C SER A 29 -6.95 6.07 24.58
N THR A 30 -7.70 5.80 25.66
CA THR A 30 -7.54 4.61 26.50
C THR A 30 -7.87 3.38 25.67
N VAL A 31 -6.86 2.55 25.40
CA VAL A 31 -7.06 1.19 24.86
C VAL A 31 -7.40 0.27 26.03
N ILE A 32 -8.67 -0.10 26.18
CA ILE A 32 -9.09 -1.16 27.10
C ILE A 32 -8.84 -2.49 26.40
N ASN A 33 -7.71 -3.13 26.69
CA ASN A 33 -7.46 -4.51 26.34
C ASN A 33 -7.96 -5.41 27.48
N ILE A 34 -9.10 -6.07 27.26
CA ILE A 34 -9.61 -7.10 28.17
C ILE A 34 -8.84 -8.40 27.87
N TYR A 35 -7.82 -8.68 28.68
CA TYR A 35 -7.21 -10.01 28.76
C TYR A 35 -7.66 -10.70 30.04
N GLY A 36 -8.32 -11.84 29.89
CA GLY A 36 -8.67 -12.70 30.99
C GLY A 36 -7.44 -13.33 31.64
N LYS A 37 -7.51 -13.43 32.97
CA LYS A 37 -6.64 -14.21 33.88
C LYS A 37 -5.18 -13.74 34.03
N GLY A 38 -4.96 -12.99 35.11
CA GLY A 38 -4.00 -13.39 36.13
C GLY A 38 -2.73 -12.57 36.24
N SER A 39 -2.54 -11.99 37.43
CA SER A 39 -1.30 -11.44 38.01
C SER A 39 -0.97 -9.98 37.71
N LEU A 40 -1.23 -9.13 38.71
CA LEU A 40 -0.68 -7.77 38.85
C LEU A 40 0.77 -7.89 39.33
N HIS A 41 1.71 -7.33 38.56
CA HIS A 41 3.02 -6.92 39.08
C HIS A 41 3.20 -5.45 38.70
N VAL A 42 3.41 -4.61 39.72
CA VAL A 42 3.66 -3.18 39.60
C VAL A 42 5.11 -2.98 40.02
N ASP A 43 5.99 -2.75 39.06
CA ASP A 43 7.33 -2.27 39.37
C ASP A 43 7.37 -0.75 39.19
N HIS A 44 7.63 -0.09 40.31
CA HIS A 44 7.96 1.31 40.44
C HIS A 44 9.45 1.46 40.11
N VAL A 45 9.81 2.27 39.12
CA VAL A 45 11.20 2.72 38.97
C VAL A 45 11.19 4.22 38.68
N ASP A 46 11.40 4.99 39.74
CA ASP A 46 11.97 6.32 39.66
C ASP A 46 13.39 6.22 39.10
N ASN A 47 13.76 7.09 38.15
CA ASN A 47 15.07 7.72 38.24
C ASN A 47 15.16 9.03 37.47
N GLN A 48 15.38 10.10 38.23
CA GLN A 48 15.82 11.41 37.77
C GLN A 48 17.33 11.40 37.48
N ASN A 49 17.73 12.26 36.54
CA ASN A 49 19.03 12.93 36.37
C ASN A 49 20.32 12.09 36.27
N PHE A 50 21.11 12.32 35.21
CA PHE A 50 22.51 12.76 35.37
C PHE A 50 23.01 13.40 34.05
N TYR A 51 23.36 14.70 34.12
CA TYR A 51 24.23 15.37 33.15
C TYR A 51 25.67 14.86 33.36
N GLY A 52 26.38 14.57 32.28
CA GLY A 52 27.80 14.21 32.33
C GLY A 52 28.45 14.24 30.95
N ASP A 53 29.21 15.29 30.69
CA ASP A 53 30.19 15.40 29.61
C ASP A 53 31.16 14.21 29.58
N ALA A 54 31.36 13.61 28.41
CA ALA A 54 32.63 13.01 27.99
C ALA A 54 32.60 12.63 26.50
N CYS A 55 33.32 13.38 25.67
CA CYS A 55 33.89 12.86 24.42
C CYS A 55 35.26 12.25 24.76
N PRO A 56 35.60 11.01 24.32
CA PRO A 56 36.58 10.94 23.24
C PRO A 56 36.50 9.70 22.31
N LYS A 57 36.82 9.98 21.04
CA LYS A 57 37.65 9.21 20.07
C LYS A 57 37.15 7.85 19.53
N ALA A 58 36.69 7.94 18.27
CA ALA A 58 37.14 7.18 17.09
C ALA A 58 37.62 5.73 17.27
N LYS A 59 36.83 4.80 16.72
CA LYS A 59 37.36 3.61 16.03
C LYS A 59 36.74 3.52 14.63
N LYS A 60 37.62 3.55 13.63
CA LYS A 60 37.33 3.18 12.24
C LYS A 60 36.99 1.70 12.22
N GLU A 61 35.81 1.35 11.72
CA GLU A 61 35.54 0.00 11.23
C GLU A 61 35.25 0.10 9.74
N LYS A 62 36.21 -0.37 8.95
CA LYS A 62 36.09 -0.56 7.51
C LYS A 62 35.17 -1.76 7.31
N ARG A 63 33.98 -1.55 6.75
CA ARG A 63 33.21 -2.62 6.12
C ARG A 63 33.17 -2.32 4.62
N ASN A 64 33.92 -3.11 3.88
CA ASN A 64 33.84 -3.17 2.43
C ASN A 64 32.46 -3.76 2.09
N GLU A 65 31.60 -2.97 1.48
CA GLU A 65 30.39 -3.47 0.82
C GLU A 65 30.55 -3.09 -0.65
N ASP A 66 31.11 -4.04 -1.42
CA ASP A 66 31.05 -4.04 -2.89
C ASP A 66 29.56 -4.13 -3.29
N THR A 67 28.88 -2.99 -3.23
CA THR A 67 27.65 -2.79 -3.97
C THR A 67 28.09 -2.36 -5.37
N PRO A 68 27.65 -3.02 -6.45
CA PRO A 68 27.82 -2.48 -7.79
C PRO A 68 27.02 -1.17 -7.85
N THR A 69 27.70 -0.05 -7.58
CA THR A 69 27.12 1.28 -7.72
C THR A 69 26.96 1.52 -9.21
N LEU A 70 25.78 1.20 -9.74
CA LEU A 70 25.38 1.68 -11.06
C LEU A 70 25.62 3.19 -11.11
N PRO A 71 26.18 3.74 -12.21
CA PRO A 71 26.45 5.16 -12.30
C PRO A 71 25.16 5.93 -12.05
N LEU A 72 25.22 6.95 -11.19
CA LEU A 72 24.07 7.76 -10.76
C LEU A 72 23.24 8.31 -11.95
N SER A 73 23.89 8.52 -13.09
CA SER A 73 23.26 8.91 -14.36
C SER A 73 22.35 7.82 -14.95
N SER A 74 22.69 6.55 -14.80
CA SER A 74 21.88 5.41 -15.23
C SER A 74 20.63 5.26 -14.37
N GLU A 75 20.74 5.42 -13.04
CA GLU A 75 19.58 5.33 -12.14
C GLU A 75 18.58 6.46 -12.44
N LEU A 76 19.06 7.69 -12.61
CA LEU A 76 18.22 8.83 -12.99
C LEU A 76 17.53 8.60 -14.35
N SER A 77 18.23 8.00 -15.31
CA SER A 77 17.64 7.65 -16.60
C SER A 77 16.56 6.57 -16.48
N THR A 78 16.77 5.56 -15.63
CA THR A 78 15.76 4.51 -15.37
C THR A 78 14.53 5.07 -14.69
N LEU A 79 14.70 5.91 -13.65
CA LEU A 79 13.59 6.54 -12.93
C LEU A 79 12.76 7.43 -13.85
N GLU A 80 13.41 8.22 -14.70
CA GLU A 80 12.70 9.06 -15.68
C GLU A 80 11.97 8.18 -16.71
N ALA A 81 12.59 7.10 -17.19
CA ALA A 81 11.94 6.17 -18.11
C ALA A 81 10.70 5.49 -17.48
N ILE A 82 10.76 5.13 -16.19
CA ILE A 82 9.61 4.59 -15.44
C ILE A 82 8.52 5.66 -15.28
N LYS A 83 8.89 6.90 -14.90
CA LYS A 83 7.95 8.02 -14.80
C LYS A 83 7.21 8.25 -16.13
N GLN A 84 7.93 8.33 -17.24
CA GLN A 84 7.34 8.46 -18.57
C GLN A 84 6.46 7.27 -18.94
N SER A 85 6.80 6.05 -18.49
CA SER A 85 5.96 4.86 -18.71
C SER A 85 4.63 4.93 -17.97
N ILE A 86 4.64 5.48 -16.74
CA ILE A 86 3.42 5.68 -15.96
C ILE A 86 2.53 6.75 -16.62
N ILE A 87 3.12 7.83 -17.14
CA ILE A 87 2.38 8.87 -17.89
C ILE A 87 1.68 8.25 -19.09
N LEU A 88 2.43 7.52 -19.93
CA LEU A 88 1.86 6.85 -21.11
C LEU A 88 0.73 5.89 -20.72
N LEU A 89 0.91 5.08 -19.68
CA LEU A 89 -0.14 4.18 -19.18
C LEU A 89 -1.40 4.94 -18.74
N MET A 90 -1.26 6.13 -18.17
CA MET A 90 -2.38 6.96 -17.72
C MET A 90 -3.15 7.62 -18.87
N GLU A 91 -2.49 7.81 -20.01
CA GLU A 91 -3.11 8.34 -21.24
C GLU A 91 -3.80 7.25 -22.07
N GLU A 92 -3.42 5.98 -21.88
CA GLU A 92 -4.00 4.83 -22.57
C GLU A 92 -5.51 4.70 -22.32
N ARG A 93 -6.21 4.24 -23.35
CA ARG A 93 -7.66 4.04 -23.33
C ARG A 93 -8.01 2.56 -23.45
N TYR A 94 -9.08 2.19 -22.76
CA TYR A 94 -9.72 0.89 -22.85
C TYR A 94 -11.21 1.16 -23.08
N GLU A 95 -11.68 0.83 -24.29
CA GLU A 95 -12.96 1.32 -24.82
C GLU A 95 -12.95 2.87 -24.78
N ASP A 96 -14.03 3.50 -24.32
CA ASP A 96 -14.15 4.97 -24.25
C ASP A 96 -13.59 5.59 -22.95
N LYS A 97 -12.94 4.79 -22.10
CA LYS A 97 -12.47 5.21 -20.77
C LYS A 97 -10.97 5.09 -20.66
N LEU A 98 -10.36 5.90 -19.81
CA LEU A 98 -8.95 5.70 -19.44
C LEU A 98 -8.75 4.29 -18.88
N LEU A 99 -7.73 3.60 -19.38
CA LEU A 99 -7.33 2.28 -18.91
C LEU A 99 -7.00 2.38 -17.41
N PHE A 100 -6.13 3.34 -17.05
CA PHE A 100 -5.81 3.69 -15.68
C PHE A 100 -6.83 4.67 -15.08
N ASN A 101 -7.89 4.16 -14.44
CA ASN A 101 -8.94 5.02 -13.87
C ASN A 101 -9.43 4.61 -12.47
N ARG A 102 -8.78 3.63 -11.84
CA ARG A 102 -9.10 3.19 -10.48
C ARG A 102 -7.85 3.21 -9.63
N GLN A 103 -8.03 3.52 -8.36
CA GLN A 103 -6.93 3.52 -7.41
C GLN A 103 -6.30 2.13 -7.22
N ALA A 104 -7.09 1.06 -7.35
CA ALA A 104 -6.57 -0.31 -7.32
C ALA A 104 -5.55 -0.59 -8.45
N HIS A 105 -5.56 0.16 -9.56
CA HIS A 105 -4.59 -0.05 -10.65
C HIS A 105 -3.15 0.28 -10.26
N TRP A 106 -2.92 0.98 -9.15
CA TRP A 106 -1.57 1.11 -8.59
C TRP A 106 -0.97 -0.24 -8.17
N GLN A 107 -1.80 -1.26 -7.92
CA GLN A 107 -1.36 -2.63 -7.68
C GLN A 107 -0.67 -3.23 -8.93
N ALA A 108 -1.14 -2.89 -10.13
CA ALA A 108 -0.52 -3.32 -11.39
C ALA A 108 0.91 -2.76 -11.52
N ILE A 109 1.08 -1.46 -11.25
CA ILE A 109 2.39 -0.80 -11.28
C ILE A 109 3.33 -1.44 -10.25
N TYR A 110 2.85 -1.62 -9.01
CA TYR A 110 3.60 -2.31 -7.97
C TYR A 110 4.06 -3.70 -8.42
N ARG A 111 3.13 -4.53 -8.92
CA ARG A 111 3.44 -5.92 -9.28
C ARG A 111 4.51 -6.00 -10.36
N ILE A 112 4.37 -5.22 -11.44
CA ILE A 112 5.35 -5.23 -12.52
C ILE A 112 6.71 -4.71 -12.06
N LEU A 113 6.77 -3.67 -11.23
CA LEU A 113 8.04 -3.17 -10.72
C LEU A 113 8.73 -4.17 -9.79
N VAL A 114 7.98 -4.99 -9.05
CA VAL A 114 8.55 -6.11 -8.29
C VAL A 114 9.02 -7.22 -9.24
N ASP A 115 8.21 -7.61 -10.23
CA ASP A 115 8.56 -8.67 -11.19
C ASP A 115 9.82 -8.32 -12.00
N LYS A 116 10.03 -7.04 -12.28
CA LYS A 116 11.22 -6.50 -12.97
C LYS A 116 12.41 -6.22 -12.02
N GLY A 117 12.24 -6.37 -10.71
CA GLY A 117 13.29 -6.20 -9.72
C GLY A 117 13.59 -4.75 -9.30
N TYR A 118 12.78 -3.77 -9.71
CA TYR A 118 12.90 -2.37 -9.28
C TYR A 118 12.40 -2.15 -7.84
N CYS A 119 11.53 -3.03 -7.35
CA CYS A 119 10.99 -3.01 -6.00
C CYS A 119 11.07 -4.40 -5.37
N ARG A 120 11.13 -4.46 -4.03
CA ARG A 120 11.12 -5.72 -3.30
C ARG A 120 9.69 -6.19 -3.04
N GLU A 121 9.50 -7.50 -3.11
CA GLU A 121 8.22 -8.12 -2.79
C GLU A 121 7.85 -7.84 -1.33
N SER A 122 6.58 -7.51 -1.09
CA SER A 122 6.01 -7.11 0.20
C SER A 122 6.64 -5.85 0.86
N ASP A 123 7.60 -5.18 0.22
CA ASP A 123 8.18 -3.91 0.69
C ASP A 123 7.34 -2.71 0.26
N PHE A 124 6.18 -2.53 0.91
CA PHE A 124 5.26 -1.43 0.61
C PHE A 124 5.80 -0.06 1.03
N ASP A 125 6.71 0.00 2.00
CA ASP A 125 7.37 1.22 2.44
C ASP A 125 8.41 1.68 1.41
N GLY A 126 9.24 0.74 0.94
CA GLY A 126 10.17 0.98 -0.17
C GLY A 126 9.43 1.39 -1.45
N PHE A 127 8.31 0.73 -1.77
CA PHE A 127 7.47 1.13 -2.90
C PHE A 127 6.88 2.54 -2.73
N ASP A 128 6.42 2.91 -1.52
CA ASP A 128 5.90 4.27 -1.25
C ASP A 128 6.95 5.35 -1.51
N ALA A 129 8.17 5.12 -1.02
CA ALA A 129 9.29 6.03 -1.24
C ALA A 129 9.68 6.10 -2.73
N PHE A 130 9.70 4.95 -3.41
CA PHE A 130 10.00 4.86 -4.84
C PHE A 130 8.95 5.61 -5.67
N ILE A 131 7.66 5.33 -5.46
CA ILE A 131 6.59 5.87 -6.29
C ILE A 131 6.48 7.38 -6.13
N ARG A 132 6.73 7.94 -4.95
CA ARG A 132 6.78 9.40 -4.75
C ARG A 132 7.84 10.10 -5.59
N ARG A 133 8.91 9.40 -6.02
CA ARG A 133 9.95 9.96 -6.89
C ARG A 133 9.56 9.94 -8.37
N VAL A 134 8.71 9.00 -8.79
CA VAL A 134 8.38 8.76 -10.21
C VAL A 134 6.91 9.05 -10.57
N MET A 135 6.05 9.31 -9.59
CA MET A 135 4.65 9.63 -9.82
C MET A 135 4.55 11.00 -10.54
N PRO A 136 3.74 11.11 -11.61
CA PRO A 136 3.44 12.40 -12.23
C PRO A 136 2.77 13.36 -11.24
N GLU A 137 2.93 14.67 -11.44
CA GLU A 137 2.30 15.70 -10.60
C GLU A 137 0.76 15.65 -10.70
N GLU A 138 0.26 15.44 -11.92
CA GLU A 138 -1.17 15.33 -12.19
C GLU A 138 -1.56 13.88 -12.46
N VAL A 139 -2.35 13.31 -11.54
CA VAL A 139 -2.88 11.94 -11.66
C VAL A 139 -4.38 11.95 -11.35
N ASN A 140 -5.19 11.42 -12.27
CA ASN A 140 -6.65 11.34 -12.10
C ASN A 140 -7.04 10.52 -10.84
N LYS A 141 -6.24 9.50 -10.52
CA LYS A 141 -6.39 8.67 -9.33
C LYS A 141 -5.09 8.66 -8.53
N PRO A 142 -4.96 9.50 -7.50
CA PRO A 142 -3.73 9.56 -6.71
C PRO A 142 -3.46 8.22 -6.04
N TYR A 143 -2.18 7.88 -6.00
CA TYR A 143 -1.68 6.75 -5.25
C TYR A 143 -2.01 6.90 -3.76
N LYS A 144 -2.45 5.80 -3.12
CA LYS A 144 -2.41 5.66 -1.67
C LYS A 144 -1.87 4.29 -1.32
N LYS A 145 -0.99 4.28 -0.32
CA LYS A 145 -0.30 3.08 0.15
C LYS A 145 -1.26 1.97 0.57
N GLU A 146 -2.36 2.33 1.21
CA GLU A 146 -3.37 1.40 1.70
C GLU A 146 -4.01 0.60 0.56
N SER A 147 -4.17 1.21 -0.62
CA SER A 147 -4.74 0.55 -1.79
C SER A 147 -3.79 -0.50 -2.36
N VAL A 148 -2.49 -0.22 -2.39
CA VAL A 148 -1.49 -1.20 -2.85
C VAL A 148 -1.32 -2.32 -1.82
N LYS A 149 -1.35 -2.01 -0.52
CA LYS A 149 -1.30 -3.04 0.54
C LYS A 149 -2.40 -4.10 0.44
N GLN A 150 -3.56 -3.79 -0.15
CA GLN A 150 -4.61 -4.80 -0.34
C GLN A 150 -4.23 -5.88 -1.37
N ILE A 151 -3.19 -5.69 -2.18
CA ILE A 151 -2.74 -6.68 -3.16
C ILE A 151 -2.36 -8.01 -2.49
N SER A 152 -1.88 -7.98 -1.25
CA SER A 152 -1.51 -9.18 -0.47
C SER A 152 -2.69 -10.08 -0.13
N LYS A 153 -3.93 -9.59 -0.31
CA LYS A 153 -5.17 -10.31 -0.04
C LYS A 153 -5.90 -10.76 -1.31
N THR A 154 -5.27 -10.60 -2.47
CA THR A 154 -5.87 -10.92 -3.77
C THR A 154 -4.95 -11.82 -4.59
N ASP A 155 -5.50 -12.38 -5.66
CA ASP A 155 -4.75 -13.22 -6.61
C ASP A 155 -3.61 -12.44 -7.32
N PHE A 156 -3.66 -11.10 -7.25
CA PHE A 156 -2.65 -10.21 -7.81
C PHE A 156 -1.34 -10.17 -7.01
N ALA A 157 -1.28 -10.84 -5.85
CA ALA A 157 -0.04 -10.99 -5.08
C ALA A 157 1.00 -11.82 -5.83
N LEU A 158 0.58 -12.78 -6.66
CA LEU A 158 1.47 -13.65 -7.43
C LEU A 158 2.18 -12.88 -8.57
N PRO A 159 3.33 -13.36 -9.07
CA PRO A 159 3.93 -12.85 -10.31
C PRO A 159 2.91 -12.81 -11.46
N PHE A 160 3.02 -11.79 -12.32
CA PHE A 160 2.01 -11.50 -13.35
C PHE A 160 1.77 -12.66 -14.32
N ASP A 161 2.81 -13.44 -14.65
CA ASP A 161 2.72 -14.62 -15.52
C ASP A 161 1.90 -15.78 -14.92
N ARG A 162 1.64 -15.74 -13.61
CA ARG A 162 0.84 -16.73 -12.87
C ARG A 162 -0.59 -16.28 -12.59
N TRP A 163 -0.95 -15.07 -12.99
CA TRP A 163 -2.31 -14.57 -12.81
C TRP A 163 -3.29 -15.40 -13.64
N HIS A 164 -4.30 -15.91 -12.97
CA HIS A 164 -5.44 -16.56 -13.59
C HIS A 164 -6.70 -16.15 -12.85
N TYR A 165 -7.82 -16.09 -13.58
CA TYR A 165 -9.11 -15.79 -12.97
C TYR A 165 -9.61 -17.01 -12.22
N ASP A 166 -9.76 -16.89 -10.89
CA ASP A 166 -10.49 -17.86 -10.08
C ASP A 166 -11.88 -17.31 -9.70
N PRO A 167 -12.98 -17.92 -10.18
CA PRO A 167 -14.34 -17.53 -9.83
C PRO A 167 -14.66 -17.61 -8.33
N GLN A 168 -13.92 -18.40 -7.54
CA GLN A 168 -14.14 -18.59 -6.11
C GLN A 168 -13.60 -17.43 -5.26
N THR A 169 -12.50 -16.81 -5.69
CA THR A 169 -11.82 -15.72 -4.96
C THR A 169 -12.15 -14.35 -5.54
N SER A 170 -12.45 -14.27 -6.84
CA SER A 170 -12.71 -13.03 -7.55
C SER A 170 -14.19 -12.80 -7.80
N THR A 171 -14.76 -11.77 -7.16
CA THR A 171 -16.20 -11.47 -7.18
C THR A 171 -16.77 -11.26 -8.59
N THR A 172 -15.98 -10.70 -9.51
CA THR A 172 -16.42 -10.47 -10.90
C THR A 172 -15.25 -10.55 -11.89
N ARG A 173 -15.51 -11.08 -13.09
CA ARG A 173 -14.53 -11.23 -14.18
C ARG A 173 -14.03 -9.88 -14.74
N LYS A 174 -14.92 -8.89 -14.87
CA LYS A 174 -14.60 -7.61 -15.52
C LYS A 174 -13.50 -6.79 -14.81
N PRO A 175 -13.49 -6.64 -13.48
CA PRO A 175 -12.37 -6.01 -12.77
C PRO A 175 -11.06 -6.78 -12.90
N TYR A 176 -11.11 -8.12 -12.91
CA TYR A 176 -9.94 -8.95 -13.14
C TYR A 176 -9.33 -8.68 -14.52
N ASP A 177 -10.14 -8.80 -15.59
CA ASP A 177 -9.67 -8.59 -16.96
C ASP A 177 -9.11 -7.17 -17.15
N ARG A 178 -9.73 -6.17 -16.51
CA ARG A 178 -9.22 -4.78 -16.53
C ARG A 178 -7.87 -4.66 -15.83
N MET A 179 -7.69 -5.31 -14.68
CA MET A 179 -6.39 -5.31 -13.98
C MET A 179 -5.31 -5.99 -14.83
N VAL A 180 -5.64 -7.13 -15.48
CA VAL A 180 -4.74 -7.81 -16.43
C VAL A 180 -4.37 -6.87 -17.58
N ALA A 181 -5.33 -6.15 -18.17
CA ALA A 181 -5.07 -5.22 -19.26
C ALA A 181 -4.13 -4.07 -18.84
N VAL A 182 -4.35 -3.46 -17.67
CA VAL A 182 -3.46 -2.41 -17.14
C VAL A 182 -2.05 -2.95 -16.92
N THR A 183 -1.96 -4.14 -16.31
CA THR A 183 -0.69 -4.77 -15.92
C THR A 183 0.13 -5.18 -17.15
N GLY A 184 -0.52 -5.82 -18.12
CA GLY A 184 0.08 -6.19 -19.40
C GLY A 184 0.54 -4.96 -20.17
N ARG A 185 -0.30 -3.93 -20.27
CA ARG A 185 0.07 -2.72 -21.00
C ARG A 185 1.26 -1.99 -20.37
N PHE A 186 1.31 -1.91 -19.04
CA PHE A 186 2.44 -1.29 -18.36
C PHE A 186 3.75 -2.07 -18.60
N LYS A 187 3.69 -3.40 -18.54
CA LYS A 187 4.83 -4.27 -18.87
C LYS A 187 5.34 -4.02 -20.29
N GLU A 188 4.46 -3.96 -21.27
CA GLU A 188 4.81 -3.67 -22.68
C GLU A 188 5.49 -2.30 -22.83
N ILE A 189 4.96 -1.26 -22.17
CA ILE A 189 5.53 0.09 -22.23
C ILE A 189 6.96 0.10 -21.67
N LEU A 190 7.21 -0.61 -20.56
CA LEU A 190 8.55 -0.73 -20.00
C LEU A 190 9.49 -1.47 -20.96
N GLU A 191 9.05 -2.58 -21.55
CA GLU A 191 9.84 -3.36 -22.51
C GLU A 191 10.23 -2.54 -23.76
N GLN A 192 9.32 -1.70 -24.26
CA GLN A 192 9.62 -0.76 -25.37
C GLN A 192 10.71 0.25 -25.04
N LYS A 193 10.91 0.55 -23.75
CA LYS A 193 11.97 1.43 -23.25
C LYS A 193 13.23 0.67 -22.85
N GLY A 194 13.28 -0.65 -23.07
CA GLY A 194 14.41 -1.49 -22.68
C GLY A 194 14.51 -1.75 -21.17
N LEU A 195 13.38 -1.63 -20.46
CA LEU A 195 13.27 -1.82 -19.01
C LEU A 195 12.66 -3.18 -18.63
#